data_AF-A0A962X5U5-F1
#
_entry.id   AF-A0A962X5U5-F1
#
_cell.length_a   1.000
_cell.length_b   1.000
_cell.length_c   1.000
_cell.angle_alpha   90.00
_cell.angle_beta   90.00
_cell.angle_gamma   90.00
#
_symmetry.space_group_name_H-M   'P 1'
#
loop_
_entity.id
_entity.type
_entity.pdbx_description
1 polymer ?
#
loop_
_entity_poly.entity_id
_entity_poly.type
_entity_poly.pdbx_seq_one_letter_code
_entity_poly.pdbx_strand_id
1 'polypeptide(L)' 'MKEIYLGRQPIYDPNLHVEGYQLSYHPTEAGELFEEATLLSAEMKHTQVLFDTLTEVGLERLAGENKIFGPVNFPVIDKP' A
#
# COMPACT_ATOMS: atom_id res chain seq x y z
N MET A 1 10.54 2.89 -17.78
CA MET A 1 10.53 2.68 -16.32
C MET A 1 9.16 3.14 -15.86
N LYS A 2 8.40 2.29 -15.19
CA LYS A 2 7.01 2.61 -14.83
C LYS A 2 7.00 3.42 -13.53
N GLU A 3 6.31 4.55 -13.54
CA GLU A 3 6.16 5.38 -12.34
C GLU A 3 5.11 4.76 -11.42
N ILE A 4 5.45 4.61 -10.14
CA ILE A 4 4.55 4.08 -9.11
C ILE A 4 4.17 5.23 -8.19
N TYR A 5 2.87 5.47 -8.07
CA TYR A 5 2.32 6.52 -7.21
C TYR A 5 1.69 5.88 -5.97
N LEU A 6 2.16 6.28 -4.79
CA LEU A 6 1.65 5.80 -3.52
C LEU A 6 0.86 6.91 -2.81
N GLY A 7 -0.40 6.62 -2.51
CA GLY A 7 -1.24 7.44 -1.65
C GLY A 7 -0.92 7.18 -0.18
N ARG A 8 -0.84 8.26 0.61
CA ARG A 8 -0.69 8.22 2.07
C ARG A 8 -1.89 8.90 2.72
N GLN A 9 -2.73 8.12 3.39
CA GLN A 9 -3.87 8.65 4.12
C GLN A 9 -3.56 8.66 5.63
N PRO A 10 -3.56 9.83 6.30
CA PRO A 10 -3.32 9.88 7.74
C PRO A 10 -4.48 9.23 8.51
N ILE A 11 -4.13 8.50 9.56
CA ILE A 11 -5.05 7.99 10.57
C ILE A 11 -4.80 8.79 11.84
N TYR A 12 -5.87 9.34 12.40
CA TYR A 12 -5.82 10.23 13.56
C TYR A 12 -6.27 9.52 14.83
N ASP A 13 -5.62 9.86 15.94
CA ASP A 13 -6.11 9.53 17.27
C ASP A 13 -7.34 10.40 17.64
N PRO A 14 -8.03 10.13 18.78
CA PRO A 14 -9.15 10.96 19.23
C PRO A 14 -8.82 12.43 19.51
N ASN A 15 -7.53 12.78 19.64
CA ASN A 15 -7.04 14.13 19.86
C ASN A 15 -6.56 14.81 18.56
N LEU A 16 -6.80 14.20 17.39
CA LEU A 16 -6.39 14.69 16.08
C LEU A 16 -4.87 14.70 15.85
N HIS A 17 -4.10 13.93 16.61
CA HIS A 17 -2.70 13.65 16.27
C HIS A 17 -2.63 12.53 15.22
N VAL A 18 -1.66 12.63 14.31
CA VAL A 18 -1.41 11.55 13.36
C VAL A 18 -0.85 10.35 14.12
N GLU A 19 -1.60 9.27 14.15
CA GLU A 19 -1.16 8.00 14.73
C GLU A 19 -0.38 7.16 13.71
N GLY A 20 -0.69 7.33 12.43
CA GLY A 20 -0.05 6.59 11.35
C GLY A 20 -0.63 6.91 9.97
N TYR A 21 -0.27 6.08 9.00
CA TYR A 21 -0.75 6.21 7.63
C TYR A 21 -1.28 4.88 7.09
N GLN A 22 -2.39 4.94 6.37
CA GLN A 22 -2.78 3.89 5.44
C GLN A 22 -2.14 4.16 4.08
N LEU A 23 -1.47 3.16 3.53
CA LEU A 23 -0.87 3.23 2.20
C LEU A 23 -1.80 2.64 1.15
N SER A 24 -1.81 3.25 -0.03
CA SER A 24 -2.59 2.81 -1.18
C SER A 24 -1.76 2.95 -2.46
N TYR A 25 -1.94 2.01 -3.39
CA TYR A 25 -1.37 2.10 -4.73
C TYR A 25 -2.51 2.40 -5.71
N HIS A 26 -2.31 3.41 -6.55
CA HIS A 26 -3.25 3.76 -7.61
C HIS A 26 -2.53 3.63 -8.95
N PRO A 27 -2.93 2.66 -9.80
CA PRO A 27 -2.37 2.56 -11.14
C PRO A 27 -2.71 3.81 -11.96
N THR A 28 -1.72 4.36 -12.65
CA THR A 28 -1.86 5.58 -13.46
C THR A 28 -2.15 5.29 -14.93
N GLU A 29 -2.00 4.04 -15.38
CA GLU A 29 -2.28 3.63 -16.75
C GLU A 29 -3.67 2.98 -16.82
N ALA A 30 -4.52 3.49 -17.71
CA ALA A 30 -5.90 3.00 -17.89
C ALA A 30 -5.96 1.51 -18.31
N GLY A 31 -4.88 0.95 -18.88
CA GLY A 31 -4.77 -0.47 -19.22
C GLY A 31 -4.46 -1.40 -18.04
N GLU A 32 -4.15 -0.85 -16.86
CA GLU A 32 -4.02 -1.61 -15.61
C GLU A 32 -5.29 -1.60 -14.76
N LEU A 33 -6.32 -0.86 -15.19
CA LEU A 33 -7.69 -1.18 -14.81
C LEU A 33 -8.03 -2.47 -15.55
N PHE A 34 -7.58 -3.57 -14.96
CA PHE A 34 -7.73 -4.92 -15.49
C PHE A 34 -9.18 -5.17 -15.85
N GLU A 35 -9.53 -5.04 -17.14
CA GLU A 35 -10.91 -5.22 -17.63
C GLU A 35 -11.48 -6.63 -17.36
N GLU A 36 -10.64 -7.57 -16.88
CA GLU A 36 -11.01 -8.96 -16.57
C GLU A 36 -10.60 -9.44 -15.16
N ALA A 37 -9.99 -8.61 -14.32
CA ALA A 37 -9.63 -9.06 -12.97
C ALA A 37 -10.85 -9.01 -12.04
N THR A 38 -11.12 -10.12 -11.34
CA THR A 38 -12.05 -10.09 -10.21
C THR A 38 -11.55 -9.07 -9.18
N LEU A 39 -12.46 -8.35 -8.51
CA LEU A 39 -12.14 -7.34 -7.50
C LEU A 39 -11.04 -7.82 -6.52
N LEU A 40 -11.17 -9.07 -6.04
CA LEU A 40 -10.20 -9.70 -5.15
C LEU A 40 -8.79 -9.83 -5.77
N SER A 41 -8.70 -10.23 -7.04
CA SER A 41 -7.41 -10.37 -7.72
C SER A 41 -6.72 -9.03 -7.99
N ALA A 42 -7.49 -7.96 -8.20
CA ALA A 42 -6.97 -6.61 -8.31
C ALA A 42 -6.45 -6.11 -6.96
N GLU A 43 -7.18 -6.32 -5.87
CA GLU A 43 -6.76 -5.96 -4.51
C GLU A 43 -5.47 -6.69 -4.09
N MET A 44 -5.34 -7.98 -4.42
CA MET A 44 -4.12 -8.76 -4.13
C MET A 44 -2.92 -8.20 -4.90
N LYS A 45 -3.07 -7.87 -6.19
CA LYS A 45 -1.99 -7.27 -6.97
C LYS A 45 -1.58 -5.90 -6.45
N HIS A 46 -2.53 -5.05 -6.08
CA HIS A 46 -2.22 -3.74 -5.48
C HIS A 46 -1.48 -3.91 -4.15
N THR A 47 -1.88 -4.88 -3.34
CA THR A 47 -1.19 -5.22 -2.08
C THR A 47 0.23 -5.72 -2.34
N GLN A 48 0.44 -6.53 -3.37
CA GLN A 48 1.77 -6.98 -3.78
C GLN A 48 2.66 -5.81 -4.20
N VAL A 49 2.17 -4.90 -5.05
CA VAL A 49 2.93 -3.71 -5.48
C VAL A 49 3.30 -2.83 -4.29
N LEU A 50 2.36 -2.64 -3.36
CA LEU A 50 2.64 -1.93 -2.11
C LEU A 50 3.75 -2.62 -1.32
N PHE A 51 3.68 -3.94 -1.16
CA PHE A 51 4.66 -4.71 -0.43
C PHE A 51 6.05 -4.67 -1.06
N ASP A 52 6.14 -4.85 -2.38
CA ASP A 52 7.39 -4.79 -3.12
C ASP A 52 8.02 -3.40 -2.98
N THR A 53 7.21 -2.34 -3.08
CA THR A 53 7.68 -0.96 -2.90
C THR A 53 8.16 -0.71 -1.47
N LEU A 54 7.46 -1.24 -0.45
CA LEU A 54 7.89 -1.15 0.95
C LEU A 54 9.24 -1.86 1.17
N THR A 55 9.44 -3.00 0.52
CA THR A 55 10.66 -3.81 0.63
C THR A 55 11.84 -3.12 -0.06
N GLU A 56 11.60 -2.49 -1.21
CA GLU A 56 12.64 -1.81 -1.99
C GLU A 56 13.01 -0.43 -1.41
N VAL A 57 12.01 0.38 -1.05
CA VAL A 57 12.20 1.77 -0.60
C VAL A 57 12.44 1.86 0.91
N GLY A 58 11.91 0.90 1.68
CA GLY A 58 11.94 0.89 3.13
C GLY A 58 10.80 1.69 3.77
N LEU A 59 10.22 1.13 4.83
CA LEU A 59 9.13 1.74 5.61
C LEU A 59 9.51 3.11 6.19
N GLU A 60 10.76 3.30 6.60
CA GLU A 60 11.25 4.56 7.19
C GLU A 60 11.06 5.75 6.24
N ARG A 61 11.29 5.53 4.93
CA ARG A 61 11.23 6.59 3.93
C ARG A 61 9.80 6.94 3.55
N LEU A 62 8.88 5.98 3.72
CA LEU A 62 7.48 6.13 3.35
C LEU A 62 6.63 6.66 4.52
N ALA A 63 6.94 6.27 5.75
CA ALA A 63 6.14 6.56 6.94
C ALA A 63 6.86 7.43 7.99
N GLY A 64 8.18 7.57 7.90
CA GLY A 64 9.00 8.06 9.02
C GLY A 64 8.88 7.12 10.21
N GLU A 65 8.73 7.70 11.40
CA GLU A 65 8.53 6.98 12.66
C GLU A 65 7.07 6.57 12.90
N ASN A 66 6.15 6.88 11.97
CA ASN A 66 4.73 6.65 12.15
C ASN A 66 4.33 5.22 11.76
N LYS A 67 3.26 4.72 12.40
CA LYS A 67 2.71 3.39 12.09
C LYS A 67 2.19 3.33 10.65
N ILE A 68 2.31 2.16 10.02
CA ILE A 68 1.65 1.85 8.75
C ILE A 68 0.51 0.87 9.00
N PHE A 69 -0.66 1.20 8.46
CA PHE A 69 -1.84 0.36 8.48
C PHE A 69 -2.08 -0.20 7.08
N GLY A 70 -1.99 -1.52 6.94
CA GLY A 70 -2.22 -2.23 5.69
C GLY A 70 -3.63 -2.82 5.56
N PRO A 71 -4.11 -3.13 4.34
CA PRO A 71 -5.29 -3.96 4.14
C PRO A 71 -5.24 -5.30 4.90
N VAL A 72 -6.41 -5.80 5.31
CA VAL A 72 -6.58 -7.02 6.12
C VAL A 72 -6.01 -8.28 5.42
N ASN A 73 -5.90 -8.25 4.09
CA ASN A 73 -5.35 -9.34 3.26
C ASN A 73 -3.85 -9.20 2.99
N PHE A 74 -3.10 -8.56 3.90
CA PHE A 74 -1.64 -8.52 3.81
C PHE A 74 -1.10 -9.96 3.80
N PRO A 75 -0.31 -10.36 2.80
CA PRO A 75 0.22 -11.72 2.74
C PRO A 75 1.06 -11.99 3.99
N VAL A 76 0.71 -13.04 4.74
CA VAL A 76 1.53 -13.55 5.83
C VAL A 76 2.76 -14.19 5.21
N ILE A 77 3.93 -13.61 5.48
CA ILE A 77 5.20 -14.19 5.08
C ILE A 77 5.60 -15.17 6.16
N ASP A 78 5.45 -16.46 5.89
CA ASP A 78 6.24 -17.47 6.59
C ASP A 78 7.72 -17.20 6.24
N LYS A 79 8.51 -16.83 7.25
CA LYS A 79 9.96 -16.81 7.11
C LYS A 79 10.45 -18.24 6.84
N PRO A 80 11.50 -18.41 6.02
CA PRO A 80 12.11 -19.72 5.80
C PRO A 80 12.64 -20.35 7.10
#